data_AF-A0A645H7W6-F1
#
_entry.id   AF-A0A645H7W6-F1
#
_cell.length_a   1.000
_cell.length_b   1.000
_cell.length_c   1.000
_cell.angle_alpha   90.00
_cell.angle_beta   90.00
_cell.angle_gamma   90.00
#
_symmetry.space_group_name_H-M   'P 1'
#
loop_
_entity.id
_entity.type
_entity.pdbx_description
1 polymer ?
#
loop_
_entity_poly.entity_id
_entity_poly.type
_entity_poly.pdbx_seq_one_letter_code
_entity_poly.pdbx_strand_id
1 'polypeptide(L)' 'MKRNVLAENPKELYFWRTTSKSEVDLVIKDGDDLFPYEIKWGNKKGKSLAFKNEYGVSVQTLSSASPDVWPLA' A
#
# COMPACT_ATOMS: atom_id res chain seq x y z
N MET A 1 11.06 -19.88 20.09
CA MET A 1 9.66 -19.42 19.91
C MET A 1 9.58 -18.56 18.67
N LYS A 2 8.60 -18.78 17.79
CA LYS A 2 8.39 -17.98 16.58
C LYS A 2 7.63 -16.71 16.98
N ARG A 3 8.25 -15.53 16.88
CA ARG A 3 7.63 -14.27 17.28
C ARG A 3 6.53 -13.91 16.27
N ASN A 4 5.30 -13.73 16.75
CA ASN A 4 4.23 -13.21 15.92
C ASN A 4 4.30 -11.68 15.92
N VAL A 5 4.91 -11.11 14.89
CA VAL A 5 5.12 -9.66 14.77
C VAL A 5 3.79 -8.89 14.71
N LEU A 6 2.71 -9.55 14.29
CA LEU A 6 1.36 -8.96 14.22
C LEU A 6 0.67 -8.81 15.58
N ALA A 7 1.17 -9.47 16.63
CA ALA A 7 0.54 -9.47 17.95
C ALA A 7 0.78 -8.17 18.73
N GLU A 8 1.82 -7.39 18.39
CA GLU A 8 2.21 -6.18 19.12
C GLU A 8 1.65 -4.89 18.49
N ASN A 9 1.36 -4.88 17.19
CA ASN A 9 0.92 -3.67 16.48
C ASN A 9 0.11 -4.01 15.22
N PRO A 10 -1.14 -4.48 15.36
CA PRO A 10 -1.96 -4.87 14.21
C PRO A 10 -2.30 -3.63 13.37
N LYS A 11 -1.83 -3.61 12.12
CA LYS A 11 -2.24 -2.60 11.13
C LYS A 11 -3.46 -3.10 10.36
N GLU A 12 -4.35 -2.18 10.02
CA GLU A 12 -5.53 -2.51 9.22
C GLU A 12 -5.14 -2.56 7.74
N LEU A 13 -5.52 -3.64 7.04
CA LEU A 13 -5.18 -3.87 5.64
C LEU A 13 -6.46 -3.85 4.79
N TYR A 14 -6.45 -3.06 3.72
CA TYR A 14 -7.57 -2.94 2.80
C TYR A 14 -7.14 -3.10 1.35
N PHE A 15 -8.10 -3.53 0.51
CA PHE A 15 -8.05 -3.34 -0.93
C PHE A 15 -8.99 -2.18 -1.29
N TRP A 16 -8.56 -1.28 -2.18
CA TRP A 16 -9.34 -0.12 -2.56
C TRP A 16 -9.68 -0.14 -4.05
N ARG A 17 -10.94 0.21 -4.37
CA ARG A 17 -11.41 0.34 -5.74
C ARG A 17 -12.52 1.39 -5.85
N THR A 18 -12.69 1.92 -7.06
CA THR A 18 -13.83 2.79 -7.43
C THR A 18 -14.79 2.07 -8.37
N THR A 19 -16.01 2.63 -8.52
CA THR A 19 -16.98 2.18 -9.52
C THR A 19 -16.49 2.40 -10.96
N SER A 20 -15.61 3.39 -11.17
CA SER A 20 -14.92 3.68 -12.44
C SER A 20 -13.69 2.80 -12.69
N LYS A 21 -13.51 1.70 -11.94
CA LYS A 21 -12.43 0.70 -12.09
C LYS A 21 -11.01 1.19 -11.79
N SER A 22 -10.85 2.31 -11.08
CA SER A 22 -9.55 2.63 -10.48
C SER A 22 -9.32 1.75 -9.25
N GLU A 23 -8.08 1.28 -9.05
CA GLU A 23 -7.73 0.31 -8.01
C GLU A 23 -6.41 0.71 -7.31
N VAL A 24 -6.24 0.23 -6.07
CA VAL A 24 -4.99 0.23 -5.31
C VAL A 24 -4.91 -1.14 -4.61
N ASP A 25 -3.81 -1.87 -4.85
CA ASP A 25 -3.64 -3.27 -4.45
C ASP A 25 -3.67 -3.46 -2.92
N LEU A 26 -3.03 -2.54 -2.18
CA LEU A 26 -2.94 -2.60 -0.73
C LEU A 26 -3.02 -1.19 -0.15
N VAL A 27 -3.83 -1.02 0.88
CA VAL A 27 -3.82 0.17 1.74
C VAL A 27 -3.59 -0.29 3.16
N ILE A 28 -2.52 0.17 3.78
CA ILE A 28 -2.28 0.01 5.21
C ILE A 28 -2.86 1.25 5.90
N LYS A 29 -3.71 1.05 6.91
CA LYS A 29 -4.21 2.14 7.76
C LYS A 29 -3.62 1.98 9.16
N ASP A 30 -3.13 3.08 9.68
CA ASP A 30 -2.58 3.19 11.02
C ASP A 30 -3.18 4.41 11.71
N GLY A 31 -4.22 4.20 12.52
CA GLY A 31 -5.00 5.32 13.04
C GLY A 31 -5.66 6.10 11.89
N ASP A 32 -5.28 7.37 11.74
CA ASP A 32 -5.76 8.27 10.68
C ASP A 32 -4.84 8.30 9.45
N ASP A 33 -3.67 7.68 9.53
CA ASP A 33 -2.71 7.64 8.44
C ASP A 33 -3.05 6.52 7.44
N LEU A 34 -2.95 6.84 6.15
CA LEU A 34 -3.16 5.92 5.05
C LEU A 34 -1.87 5.75 4.26
N PHE A 35 -1.50 4.50 4.02
CA PHE A 35 -0.33 4.13 3.23
C PHE A 35 -0.77 3.26 2.04
N PRO A 36 -1.06 3.88 0.89
CA PRO A 36 -1.47 3.18 -0.32
C PRO A 36 -0.26 2.64 -1.10
N TYR A 37 -0.34 1.37 -1.48
CA TYR A 37 0.68 0.63 -2.22
C TYR A 37 0.10 -0.04 -3.46
N GLU A 38 0.88 0.04 -4.53
CA GLU A 38 0.65 -0.69 -5.77
C GLU A 38 1.82 -1.65 -6.00
N ILE A 39 1.52 -2.94 -6.15
CA ILE A 39 2.50 -4.02 -6.15
C ILE A 39 2.79 -4.39 -7.60
N LYS A 40 4.01 -4.17 -8.05
CA LYS A 40 4.43 -4.48 -9.42
C LYS A 40 5.69 -5.35 -9.41
N TRP A 41 5.72 -6.34 -10.29
CA TRP A 41 6.94 -7.09 -10.55
C TRP A 41 7.86 -6.33 -11.53
N GLY A 42 9.13 -6.17 -11.17
CA GLY A 42 10.12 -5.43 -11.95
C GLY A 42 9.91 -3.90 -11.95
N ASN A 43 10.51 -3.20 -12.91
CA ASN A 43 10.58 -1.73 -12.96
C ASN A 43 9.32 -1.04 -13.52
N LYS A 44 8.14 -1.65 -13.35
CA LYS A 44 6.90 -1.07 -13.90
C LYS A 44 6.44 0.10 -13.04
N LYS A 45 6.26 1.26 -13.67
CA LYS A 45 5.70 2.46 -13.04
C LYS A 45 4.22 2.57 -13.44
N GLY A 46 3.34 2.41 -12.47
CA GLY A 46 1.94 2.78 -12.56
C GLY A 46 1.63 3.69 -11.38
N LYS A 47 0.96 4.82 -11.62
CA LYS A 47 0.48 5.70 -10.56
C LYS A 47 -1.02 5.91 -10.78
N SER A 48 -1.84 5.24 -9.99
CA SER A 48 -3.25 5.58 -9.88
C SER A 48 -3.38 6.97 -9.22
N LEU A 49 -3.84 7.97 -9.97
CA LEU A 49 -4.11 9.31 -9.45
C LEU A 49 -5.43 9.38 -8.68
N ALA A 50 -6.33 8.43 -8.90
CA ALA A 50 -7.67 8.45 -8.32
C ALA A 50 -7.62 8.42 -6.78
N PHE A 51 -6.79 7.55 -6.20
CA PHE A 51 -6.63 7.49 -4.74
C PHE A 51 -6.09 8.79 -4.16
N LYS A 52 -5.09 9.39 -4.84
CA LYS A 52 -4.51 10.67 -4.42
C LYS A 52 -5.54 11.80 -4.49
N ASN A 53 -6.37 11.83 -5.52
CA ASN A 53 -7.38 12.86 -5.66
C ASN A 53 -8.47 12.77 -4.57
N GLU A 54 -8.78 11.55 -4.13
CA GLU A 54 -9.80 11.30 -3.11
C GLU A 54 -9.28 11.53 -1.68
N TYR A 55 -8.10 11.01 -1.36
CA TYR A 55 -7.56 11.00 0.02
C TYR A 55 -6.36 11.94 0.22
N GLY A 56 -5.86 12.60 -0.82
CA GLY A 56 -4.67 13.46 -0.75
C GLY A 56 -3.33 12.72 -0.67
N VAL A 57 -3.33 11.38 -0.55
CA VAL A 57 -2.12 10.57 -0.36
C VAL A 57 -1.62 9.96 -1.66
N SER A 58 -0.31 10.05 -1.93
CA SER A 58 0.28 9.48 -3.14
C SER A 58 0.50 7.97 -3.02
N VAL A 59 0.05 7.21 -4.02
CA VAL A 59 0.28 5.75 -4.12
C VAL A 59 1.76 5.46 -4.34
N GLN A 60 2.33 4.60 -3.50
CA GLN A 60 3.71 4.13 -3.59
C GLN A 60 3.78 2.82 -4.36
N THR A 61 4.80 2.65 -5.20
CA THR A 61 5.00 1.38 -5.93
C THR A 61 5.95 0.49 -5.15
N LEU A 62 5.48 -0.68 -4.73
CA LEU A 62 6.34 -1.74 -4.21
C LEU A 62 6.76 -2.65 -5.35
N SER A 63 8.07 -2.88 -5.49
CA SER A 63 8.60 -3.81 -6.48
C SER A 63 9.73 -4.67 -5.92
N SER A 64 9.98 -5.80 -6.58
CA SER A 64 11.13 -6.65 -6.28
C SER A 64 12.48 -6.01 -6.61
N ALA A 65 12.50 -4.93 -7.39
CA ALA A 65 13.73 -4.21 -7.73
C ALA A 65 14.19 -3.26 -6.62
N SER A 66 13.34 -2.99 -5.62
CA SER A 66 13.66 -2.10 -4.49
C SER A 66 12.96 -2.61 -3.23
N PRO A 67 13.50 -3.64 -2.56
CA PRO A 67 12.91 -4.18 -1.34
C PRO A 67 13.04 -3.24 -0.13
N ASP A 68 14.04 -2.35 -0.12
CA ASP A 68 14.33 -1.46 1.03
C ASP A 68 13.26 -0.39 1.27
N VAL A 69 12.36 -0.16 0.31
CA VAL A 69 11.25 0.81 0.43
C VAL A 69 9.96 0.18 0.96
N TRP A 70 10.01 -1.09 1.38
CA TRP A 70 8.83 -1.80 1.86
C TRP A 70 8.42 -1.33 3.27
N PRO A 71 7.12 -1.19 3.55
CA PRO A 71 6.60 -0.60 4.80
C PRO A 71 6.92 -1.36 6.10
N LEU A 72 7.65 -2.47 6.02
CA LEU A 72 7.96 -3.36 7.14
C LEU A 72 9.45 -3.74 7.18
N ALA A 73 10.30 -3.07 6.40
CA ALA A 73 11.75 -3.26 6.39
C ALA A 73 12.43 -2.45 7.49
#